data_AF-A0A2M9P1X1-F1
#
_entry.id   AF-A0A2M9P1X1-F1
#
_cell.length_a   1.000
_cell.length_b   1.000
_cell.length_c   1.000
_cell.angle_alpha   90.00
_cell.angle_beta   90.00
_cell.angle_gamma   90.00
#
_symmetry.space_group_name_H-M   'P 1'
#
loop_
_entity.id
_entity.type
_entity.pdbx_description
1 polymer ?
#
loop_
_entity_poly.entity_id
_entity_poly.type
_entity_poly.pdbx_seq_one_letter_code
_entity_poly.pdbx_strand_id
1 'polypeptide(L)'
;EAGPKILPVLPDPLIDRAMSSLEARGVEFLTGLPVTGVKGNQIELKDGQTITANTLVWTGGVAALPIVGESGLEVDRGKAAVNEYLQSTSHKDVFVVGDSALAFPPEGGRPYAPTAQNAWQMGELVGYNLYAAFEGKKLEVFAPVNSGTLASLGRKDAVATVGANNTSLKGLPATLMKEASNIRYLSHIKALYSLAY
;
A
#
# COMPACT_ATOMS: atom_id res chain seq x y z
N GLU A 1 0.07 6.60 12.29
CA GLU A 1 -1.02 5.66 12.61
C GLU A 1 -0.92 5.36 14.09
N ALA A 2 -2.04 5.39 14.82
CA ALA A 2 -2.07 5.27 16.28
C ALA A 2 -3.07 4.19 16.73
N GLY A 3 -3.27 3.20 15.87
CA GLY A 3 -4.23 2.12 16.09
C GLY A 3 -3.82 1.20 17.25
N PRO A 4 -4.77 0.45 17.81
CA PRO A 4 -4.51 -0.50 18.89
C PRO A 4 -3.78 -1.77 18.41
N LYS A 5 -3.77 -2.03 17.10
CA LYS A 5 -3.16 -3.22 16.48
C LYS A 5 -2.13 -2.82 15.45
N ILE A 6 -1.02 -3.56 15.37
CA ILE A 6 -0.11 -3.51 14.23
C ILE A 6 -0.73 -4.30 13.07
N LEU A 7 -0.48 -3.88 11.82
CA LEU A 7 -0.92 -4.59 10.61
C LEU A 7 -2.43 -4.96 10.63
N PRO A 8 -3.37 -4.01 10.81
CA PRO A 8 -4.80 -4.30 11.01
C PRO A 8 -5.49 -4.97 9.81
N VAL A 9 -4.80 -5.08 8.68
CA VAL A 9 -5.25 -5.82 7.49
C VAL A 9 -5.05 -7.32 7.58
N LEU A 10 -4.27 -7.80 8.56
CA LEU A 10 -4.00 -9.22 8.78
C LEU A 10 -4.90 -9.78 9.90
N PRO A 11 -5.20 -11.09 9.90
CA PRO A 11 -5.87 -11.76 11.01
C PRO A 11 -5.05 -11.73 12.31
N ASP A 12 -5.74 -11.68 13.45
CA ASP A 12 -5.14 -11.60 14.80
C ASP A 12 -4.04 -12.65 15.06
N PRO A 13 -4.18 -13.95 14.68
CA PRO A 13 -3.10 -14.92 14.89
C PRO A 13 -1.80 -14.60 14.14
N LEU A 14 -1.87 -13.88 13.01
CA LEU A 14 -0.67 -13.43 12.29
C LEU A 14 -0.08 -12.17 12.93
N ILE A 15 -0.92 -11.29 13.46
CA ILE A 15 -0.50 -10.12 14.23
C ILE A 15 0.27 -10.56 15.49
N ASP A 16 -0.30 -11.49 16.27
CA ASP A 16 0.32 -12.02 17.48
C ASP A 16 1.68 -12.65 17.17
N ARG A 17 1.74 -13.48 16.11
CA ARG A 17 3.00 -14.09 15.66
C ARG A 17 4.05 -13.05 15.27
N ALA A 18 3.62 -11.95 14.63
CA ALA A 18 4.51 -10.88 14.23
C ALA A 18 5.07 -10.12 15.43
N MET A 19 4.21 -9.76 16.39
CA MET A 19 4.61 -9.13 17.64
C MET A 19 5.62 -9.99 18.39
N SER A 20 5.29 -11.26 18.69
CA SER A 20 6.21 -12.16 19.40
C SER A 20 7.54 -12.35 18.67
N SER A 21 7.55 -12.34 17.33
CA SER A 21 8.79 -12.45 16.55
C SER A 21 9.73 -11.27 16.75
N LEU A 22 9.15 -10.07 16.78
CA LEU A 22 9.87 -8.81 16.84
C LEU A 22 10.27 -8.49 18.28
N GLU A 23 9.41 -8.76 19.26
CA GLU A 23 9.71 -8.66 20.70
C GLU A 23 10.88 -9.56 21.08
N ALA A 24 10.92 -10.80 20.58
CA ALA A 24 12.05 -11.71 20.80
C ALA A 24 13.39 -11.19 20.22
N ARG A 25 13.35 -10.11 19.42
CA ARG A 25 14.52 -9.45 18.82
C ARG A 25 14.73 -8.03 19.36
N GLY A 26 14.08 -7.69 20.47
CA GLY A 26 14.25 -6.42 21.19
C GLY A 26 13.39 -5.26 20.69
N VAL A 27 12.33 -5.53 19.91
CA VAL A 27 11.36 -4.48 19.55
C VAL A 27 10.37 -4.29 20.69
N GLU A 28 10.19 -3.04 21.12
CA GLU A 28 9.15 -2.64 22.06
C GLU A 28 7.96 -2.04 21.29
N PHE A 29 6.74 -2.48 21.61
CA PHE A 29 5.52 -2.01 20.98
C PHE A 29 4.75 -1.06 21.90
N LEU A 30 4.54 0.17 21.42
CA LEU A 30 3.64 1.15 22.04
C LEU A 30 2.44 1.37 21.11
N THR A 31 1.40 0.55 21.25
CA THR A 31 0.18 0.64 20.42
C THR A 31 -0.88 1.52 21.10
N GLY A 32 -1.84 2.03 20.32
CA GLY A 32 -2.87 2.93 20.84
C GLY A 32 -2.36 4.30 21.33
N LEU A 33 -1.07 4.59 21.12
CA LEU A 33 -0.40 5.76 21.66
C LEU A 33 0.13 6.66 20.53
N PRO A 34 -0.63 7.67 20.09
CA PRO A 34 -0.19 8.57 19.03
C PRO A 34 0.98 9.46 19.47
N VAL A 35 1.92 9.66 18.53
CA VAL A 35 2.88 10.77 18.58
C VAL A 35 2.14 12.09 18.34
N THR A 36 2.33 13.06 19.22
CA THR A 36 1.69 14.39 19.16
C THR A 36 2.65 15.49 18.76
N GLY A 37 3.97 15.28 18.93
CA GLY A 37 4.97 16.28 18.61
C GLY A 37 6.38 15.70 18.57
N VAL A 38 7.29 16.42 17.91
CA VAL A 38 8.72 16.11 17.88
C VAL A 38 9.47 17.43 18.08
N LYS A 39 10.31 17.51 19.12
CA LYS A 39 11.14 18.69 19.44
C LYS A 39 12.57 18.25 19.70
N GLY A 40 13.46 18.53 18.74
CA GLY A 40 14.84 18.04 18.81
C GLY A 40 14.87 16.51 18.84
N ASN A 41 15.40 15.93 19.91
CA ASN A 41 15.46 14.48 20.14
C ASN A 41 14.33 13.95 21.04
N GLN A 42 13.32 14.77 21.33
CA GLN A 42 12.18 14.41 22.17
C GLN A 42 10.94 14.15 21.32
N ILE A 43 10.37 12.97 21.46
CA ILE A 43 9.13 12.54 20.81
C ILE A 43 8.03 12.59 21.88
N GLU A 44 7.05 13.47 21.69
CA GLU A 44 5.93 13.66 22.61
C GLU A 44 4.79 12.70 22.25
N LEU A 45 4.23 12.04 23.26
CA LEU A 45 3.12 11.10 23.12
C LEU A 45 1.84 11.66 23.75
N LYS A 46 0.69 11.17 23.28
CA LYS A 46 -0.63 11.69 23.70
C LYS A 46 -0.95 11.54 25.19
N ASP A 47 -0.37 10.57 25.87
CA ASP A 47 -0.55 10.36 27.31
C ASP A 47 0.39 11.23 28.17
N GLY A 48 1.18 12.11 27.54
CA GLY A 48 2.12 13.01 28.20
C GLY A 48 3.53 12.42 28.35
N GLN A 49 3.75 11.15 27.99
CA GLN A 49 5.10 10.58 27.97
C GLN A 49 5.97 11.24 26.90
N THR A 50 7.28 11.24 27.13
CA THR A 50 8.28 11.71 26.16
C THR A 50 9.35 10.65 25.98
N ILE A 51 9.61 10.27 24.73
CA ILE A 51 10.69 9.35 24.38
C ILE A 51 11.87 10.16 23.86
N THR A 52 13.06 9.93 24.43
CA THR A 52 14.30 10.52 23.89
C THR A 52 14.90 9.56 22.86
N ALA A 53 15.04 10.01 21.61
CA ALA A 53 15.63 9.24 20.53
C ALA A 53 16.45 10.12 19.59
N ASN A 54 17.64 9.64 19.20
CA ASN A 54 18.50 10.32 18.23
C ASN A 54 18.07 10.09 16.78
N THR A 55 17.24 9.07 16.54
CA THR A 55 16.72 8.72 15.22
C THR A 55 15.23 8.49 15.32
N LEU A 56 14.46 9.22 14.51
CA LEU A 56 13.04 9.00 14.31
C LEU A 56 12.80 8.62 12.85
N VAL A 57 12.08 7.52 12.63
CA VAL A 57 11.62 7.09 11.31
C VAL A 57 10.09 7.13 11.30
N TRP A 58 9.49 7.91 10.41
CA TRP A 58 8.04 8.04 10.31
C TRP A 58 7.47 7.14 9.22
N THR A 59 6.68 6.14 9.64
CA THR A 59 5.91 5.26 8.75
C THR A 59 4.41 5.34 9.04
N GLY A 60 3.95 6.41 9.70
CA GLY A 60 2.60 6.53 10.24
C GLY A 60 1.54 6.99 9.24
N GLY A 61 1.90 7.24 7.99
CA GLY A 61 0.98 7.64 6.94
C GLY A 61 1.74 8.25 5.76
N VAL A 62 1.16 8.11 4.58
CA VAL A 62 1.63 8.77 3.36
C VAL A 62 0.74 9.96 3.05
N ALA A 63 1.34 11.08 2.66
CA ALA A 63 0.62 12.26 2.20
C ALA A 63 0.44 12.19 0.68
N ALA A 64 -0.64 12.80 0.18
CA ALA A 64 -0.80 12.97 -1.26
C ALA A 64 0.21 14.00 -1.79
N LEU A 65 0.58 13.88 -3.07
CA LEU A 65 1.55 14.77 -3.72
C LEU A 65 0.85 16.09 -4.11
N PRO A 66 1.33 17.26 -3.64
CA PRO A 66 0.69 18.56 -3.95
C PRO A 66 0.54 18.83 -5.44
N ILE A 67 1.50 18.38 -6.25
CA ILE A 67 1.52 18.56 -7.71
C ILE A 67 0.25 18.04 -8.40
N VAL A 68 -0.43 17.05 -7.82
CA VAL A 68 -1.68 16.51 -8.38
C VAL A 68 -2.76 17.59 -8.40
N GLY A 69 -2.95 18.31 -7.30
CA GLY A 69 -3.90 19.44 -7.25
C GLY A 69 -3.39 20.68 -7.98
N GLU A 70 -2.10 21.00 -7.86
CA GLU A 70 -1.49 22.15 -8.53
C GLU A 70 -1.52 22.02 -10.07
N SER A 71 -1.67 20.81 -10.60
CA SER A 71 -1.84 20.56 -12.04
C SER A 71 -3.21 20.96 -12.60
N GLY A 72 -4.16 21.37 -11.75
CA GLY A 72 -5.51 21.77 -12.15
C GLY A 72 -6.52 20.61 -12.22
N LEU A 73 -6.10 19.39 -11.86
CA LEU A 73 -7.03 18.26 -11.71
C LEU A 73 -7.94 18.47 -10.51
N GLU A 74 -9.19 18.04 -10.63
CA GLU A 74 -10.06 17.86 -9.47
C GLU A 74 -9.47 16.80 -8.52
N VAL A 75 -9.39 17.16 -7.23
CA VAL A 75 -8.82 16.31 -6.20
C VAL A 75 -9.79 16.05 -5.06
N ASP A 76 -9.73 14.83 -4.53
CA ASP A 76 -10.33 14.45 -3.25
C ASP A 76 -9.23 13.86 -2.35
N ARG A 77 -9.17 14.30 -1.09
CA ARG A 77 -8.11 13.95 -0.13
C ARG A 77 -6.69 14.16 -0.68
N GLY A 78 -6.51 15.17 -1.53
CA GLY A 78 -5.24 15.54 -2.18
C GLY A 78 -4.82 14.64 -3.35
N LYS A 79 -5.64 13.65 -3.73
CA LYS A 79 -5.40 12.74 -4.85
C LYS A 79 -6.39 13.05 -5.98
N ALA A 80 -6.05 12.73 -7.22
CA ALA A 80 -6.93 12.96 -8.36
C ALA A 80 -8.21 12.13 -8.20
N ALA A 81 -9.37 12.79 -8.30
CA ALA A 81 -10.64 12.10 -8.40
C ALA A 81 -10.73 11.45 -9.78
N VAL A 82 -10.97 10.13 -9.80
CA VAL A 82 -11.06 9.35 -11.04
C VAL A 82 -12.35 8.55 -11.12
N ASN A 83 -12.82 8.32 -12.34
CA ASN A 83 -13.96 7.45 -12.63
C ASN A 83 -13.55 5.96 -12.65
N GLU A 84 -14.49 5.08 -12.98
CA GLU A 84 -14.28 3.63 -13.00
C GLU A 84 -13.30 3.16 -14.09
N TYR A 85 -12.95 4.01 -15.06
CA TYR A 85 -11.94 3.76 -16.11
C TYR A 85 -10.56 4.34 -15.77
N LEU A 86 -10.40 4.91 -14.57
CA LEU A 86 -9.22 5.64 -14.08
C LEU A 86 -8.93 6.95 -14.84
N GLN A 87 -9.95 7.53 -15.47
CA GLN A 87 -9.87 8.88 -16.05
C GLN A 87 -10.18 9.93 -14.99
N SER A 88 -9.55 11.10 -15.06
CA SER A 88 -9.92 12.23 -14.22
C SER A 88 -11.38 12.62 -14.45
N THR A 89 -12.09 12.94 -13.37
CA THR A 89 -13.45 13.48 -13.42
C THR A 89 -13.52 14.86 -14.05
N SER A 90 -12.42 15.62 -13.98
CA SER A 90 -12.30 16.98 -14.52
C SER A 90 -11.77 17.04 -15.95
N HIS A 91 -10.93 16.08 -16.36
CA HIS A 91 -10.24 16.08 -17.66
C HIS A 91 -10.29 14.66 -18.27
N LYS A 92 -11.18 14.44 -19.25
CA LYS A 92 -11.47 13.10 -19.79
C LYS A 92 -10.29 12.47 -20.55
N ASP A 93 -9.36 13.28 -21.00
CA ASP A 93 -8.13 12.90 -21.69
C ASP A 93 -6.96 12.58 -20.73
N VAL A 94 -7.15 12.78 -19.42
CA VAL A 94 -6.15 12.49 -18.40
C VAL A 94 -6.50 11.21 -17.65
N PHE A 95 -5.55 10.29 -17.57
CA PHE A 95 -5.63 9.08 -16.74
C PHE A 95 -4.65 9.19 -15.58
N VAL A 96 -5.06 8.74 -14.39
CA VAL A 96 -4.22 8.81 -13.18
C VAL A 96 -4.18 7.44 -12.50
N VAL A 97 -2.99 7.01 -12.08
CA VAL A 97 -2.75 5.68 -11.51
C VAL A 97 -1.97 5.75 -10.20
N GLY A 98 -1.94 4.62 -9.48
CA GLY A 98 -1.17 4.45 -8.26
C GLY A 98 -1.61 5.37 -7.14
N ASP A 99 -0.66 5.79 -6.31
CA ASP A 99 -0.95 6.55 -5.09
C ASP A 99 -1.53 7.94 -5.35
N SER A 100 -1.40 8.46 -6.58
CA SER A 100 -1.95 9.74 -7.01
C SER A 100 -3.44 9.68 -7.37
N ALA A 101 -4.00 8.48 -7.57
CA ALA A 101 -5.41 8.30 -7.90
C ALA A 101 -6.23 7.97 -6.65
N LEU A 102 -7.45 8.53 -6.58
CA LEU A 102 -8.47 8.10 -5.63
C LEU A 102 -9.58 7.37 -6.39
N ALA A 103 -9.46 6.05 -6.47
CA ALA A 103 -10.42 5.17 -7.12
C ALA A 103 -11.30 4.44 -6.08
N PHE A 104 -12.56 4.24 -6.42
CA PHE A 104 -13.56 3.55 -5.61
C PHE A 104 -14.07 2.29 -6.32
N PRO A 105 -14.51 1.27 -5.57
CA PRO A 105 -15.25 0.16 -6.15
C PRO A 105 -16.55 0.64 -6.81
N PRO A 106 -16.97 0.07 -7.95
CA PRO A 106 -18.23 0.44 -8.63
C PRO A 106 -19.47 0.32 -7.74
N GLU A 107 -19.48 -0.63 -6.83
CA GLU A 107 -20.54 -0.86 -5.83
C GLU A 107 -20.53 0.15 -4.67
N GLY A 108 -19.56 1.07 -4.65
CA GLY A 108 -19.32 2.02 -3.57
C GLY A 108 -18.51 1.44 -2.40
N GLY A 109 -18.23 2.27 -1.40
CA GLY A 109 -17.51 1.87 -0.20
C GLY A 109 -16.20 2.63 0.02
N ARG A 110 -15.19 1.95 0.56
CA ARG A 110 -13.88 2.56 0.84
C ARG A 110 -13.04 2.64 -0.45
N PRO A 111 -12.21 3.68 -0.62
CA PRO A 111 -11.31 3.76 -1.76
C PRO A 111 -10.30 2.61 -1.71
N TYR A 112 -9.80 2.22 -2.88
CA TYR A 112 -8.74 1.23 -2.97
C TYR A 112 -7.48 1.71 -2.24
N ALA A 113 -6.82 0.80 -1.53
CA ALA A 113 -5.63 1.13 -0.76
C ALA A 113 -4.45 1.52 -1.68
N PRO A 114 -3.59 2.49 -1.28
CA PRO A 114 -2.38 2.85 -2.01
C PRO A 114 -1.35 1.73 -1.88
N THR A 115 -1.35 0.81 -2.85
CA THR A 115 -0.46 -0.36 -2.84
C THR A 115 0.15 -0.57 -4.22
N ALA A 116 1.37 -1.11 -4.26
CA ALA A 116 2.03 -1.47 -5.51
C ALA A 116 1.18 -2.47 -6.35
N GLN A 117 0.43 -3.36 -5.70
CA GLN A 117 -0.49 -4.28 -6.38
C GLN A 117 -1.61 -3.55 -7.14
N ASN A 118 -2.21 -2.52 -6.52
CA ASN A 118 -3.22 -1.71 -7.19
C ASN A 118 -2.58 -0.83 -8.26
N ALA A 119 -1.44 -0.19 -7.97
CA ALA A 119 -0.74 0.66 -8.93
C ALA A 119 -0.37 -0.09 -10.22
N TRP A 120 0.12 -1.33 -10.09
CA TRP A 120 0.40 -2.19 -11.23
C TRP A 120 -0.86 -2.48 -12.05
N GLN A 121 -1.93 -2.98 -11.44
CA GLN A 121 -3.18 -3.29 -12.15
C GLN A 121 -3.83 -2.05 -12.77
N MET A 122 -3.72 -0.89 -12.12
CA MET A 122 -4.15 0.40 -12.68
C MET A 122 -3.35 0.73 -13.94
N GLY A 123 -2.03 0.51 -13.94
CA GLY A 123 -1.17 0.72 -15.10
C GLY A 123 -1.54 -0.18 -16.29
N GLU A 124 -1.82 -1.46 -16.04
CA GLU A 124 -2.27 -2.40 -17.08
C GLU A 124 -3.59 -1.93 -17.71
N LEU A 125 -4.57 -1.57 -16.86
CA LEU A 125 -5.85 -1.08 -17.34
C LEU A 125 -5.72 0.20 -18.14
N VAL A 126 -4.99 1.19 -17.63
CA VAL A 126 -4.81 2.47 -18.33
C VAL A 126 -4.08 2.27 -19.65
N GLY A 127 -3.11 1.35 -19.72
CA GLY A 127 -2.48 0.98 -20.99
C GLY A 127 -3.50 0.51 -22.04
N TYR A 128 -4.44 -0.36 -21.65
CA TYR A 128 -5.53 -0.78 -22.53
C TYR A 128 -6.52 0.35 -22.83
N ASN A 129 -6.95 1.12 -21.83
CA ASN A 129 -7.94 2.18 -21.99
C ASN A 129 -7.44 3.34 -22.86
N LEU A 130 -6.14 3.65 -22.81
CA LEU A 130 -5.52 4.59 -23.75
C LEU A 130 -5.61 4.08 -25.19
N TYR A 131 -5.26 2.81 -25.42
CA TYR A 131 -5.42 2.17 -26.72
C TYR A 131 -6.87 2.20 -27.19
N ALA A 132 -7.80 1.80 -26.33
CA ALA A 132 -9.23 1.79 -26.64
C ALA A 132 -9.76 3.19 -26.96
N ALA A 133 -9.33 4.22 -26.23
CA ALA A 133 -9.70 5.61 -26.50
C ALA A 133 -9.24 6.09 -27.88
N PHE A 134 -8.00 5.77 -28.28
CA PHE A 134 -7.48 6.14 -29.60
C PHE A 134 -8.22 5.42 -30.75
N GLU A 135 -8.61 4.17 -30.54
CA GLU A 135 -9.28 3.34 -31.55
C GLU A 135 -10.82 3.48 -31.54
N GLY A 136 -11.38 4.34 -30.68
CA GLY A 136 -12.83 4.46 -30.50
C GLY A 136 -13.51 3.19 -29.98
N LYS A 137 -12.78 2.36 -29.25
CA LYS A 137 -13.27 1.13 -28.62
C LYS A 137 -13.82 1.39 -27.21
N LYS A 138 -14.55 0.40 -26.69
CA LYS A 138 -15.10 0.46 -25.33
C LYS A 138 -13.97 0.39 -24.29
N LEU A 139 -14.01 1.30 -23.31
CA LEU A 139 -13.13 1.27 -22.15
C LEU A 139 -13.51 0.15 -21.17
N GLU A 140 -12.51 -0.35 -20.46
CA GLU A 140 -12.65 -1.35 -19.41
C GLU A 140 -12.64 -0.72 -18.02
N VAL A 141 -13.42 -1.30 -17.12
CA VAL A 141 -13.59 -0.86 -15.74
C VAL A 141 -12.49 -1.44 -14.85
N PHE A 142 -12.00 -0.64 -13.92
CA PHE A 142 -11.04 -1.08 -12.91
C PHE A 142 -11.69 -2.02 -11.89
N ALA A 143 -11.29 -3.29 -11.96
CA ALA A 143 -11.69 -4.34 -11.04
C ALA A 143 -10.45 -5.10 -10.55
N PRO A 144 -9.72 -4.58 -9.53
CA PRO A 144 -8.47 -5.18 -9.09
C PRO A 144 -8.70 -6.51 -8.36
N VAL A 145 -7.80 -7.46 -8.61
CA VAL A 145 -7.71 -8.71 -7.86
C VAL A 145 -6.78 -8.52 -6.67
N ASN A 146 -7.27 -8.84 -5.48
CA ASN A 146 -6.44 -8.90 -4.28
C ASN A 146 -5.76 -10.28 -4.18
N SER A 147 -4.46 -10.32 -4.42
CA SER A 147 -3.63 -11.53 -4.35
C SER A 147 -3.21 -11.89 -2.91
N GLY A 148 -3.50 -11.02 -1.94
CA GLY A 148 -3.10 -11.16 -0.54
C GLY A 148 -2.17 -10.04 -0.05
N THR A 149 -1.75 -10.14 1.20
CA THR A 149 -0.86 -9.19 1.88
C THR A 149 0.33 -9.92 2.49
N LEU A 150 1.55 -9.44 2.23
CA LEU A 150 2.80 -10.08 2.66
C LEU A 150 3.65 -9.09 3.46
N ALA A 151 3.88 -9.37 4.74
CA ALA A 151 4.70 -8.55 5.63
C ALA A 151 5.96 -9.32 6.08
N SER A 152 7.14 -8.79 5.73
CA SER A 152 8.42 -9.32 6.20
C SER A 152 8.67 -8.92 7.66
N LEU A 153 9.21 -9.85 8.44
CA LEU A 153 9.66 -9.67 9.81
C LEU A 153 11.18 -9.86 9.87
N GLY A 154 11.90 -9.11 9.04
CA GLY A 154 13.33 -9.31 8.77
C GLY A 154 13.60 -10.30 7.63
N ARG A 155 14.88 -10.69 7.46
CA ARG A 155 15.32 -11.51 6.31
C ARG A 155 14.82 -12.97 6.29
N LYS A 156 14.52 -13.55 7.45
CA LYS A 156 14.25 -14.99 7.60
C LYS A 156 12.85 -15.31 8.12
N ASP A 157 11.99 -14.31 8.24
CA ASP A 157 10.66 -14.48 8.81
C ASP A 157 9.66 -13.52 8.17
N ALA A 158 8.40 -13.93 8.11
CA ALA A 158 7.31 -13.16 7.51
C ALA A 158 5.95 -13.70 7.97
N VAL A 159 4.92 -12.87 7.80
CA VAL A 159 3.51 -13.25 7.92
C VAL A 159 2.76 -12.82 6.67
N ALA A 160 1.78 -13.61 6.25
CA ALA A 160 1.11 -13.39 4.98
C ALA A 160 -0.30 -13.95 4.95
N THR A 161 -1.18 -13.29 4.20
CA THR A 161 -2.40 -13.87 3.64
C THR A 161 -2.24 -13.95 2.13
N VAL A 162 -2.67 -15.05 1.50
CA VAL A 162 -2.57 -15.22 0.04
C VAL A 162 -3.82 -15.79 -0.60
N GLY A 163 -4.06 -15.35 -1.83
CA GLY A 163 -5.14 -15.82 -2.70
C GLY A 163 -6.55 -15.42 -2.22
N ALA A 164 -7.55 -15.77 -3.03
CA ALA A 164 -8.95 -15.44 -2.77
C ALA A 164 -9.48 -16.02 -1.44
N ASN A 165 -8.93 -17.16 -1.00
CA ASN A 165 -9.31 -17.81 0.25
C ASN A 165 -8.59 -17.27 1.49
N ASN A 166 -7.76 -16.22 1.36
CA ASN A 166 -6.98 -15.61 2.45
C ASN A 166 -6.16 -16.64 3.26
N THR A 167 -5.51 -17.58 2.57
CA THR A 167 -4.71 -18.61 3.23
C THR A 167 -3.58 -17.96 4.02
N SER A 168 -3.51 -18.26 5.31
CA SER A 168 -2.52 -17.68 6.22
C SER A 168 -1.19 -18.46 6.16
N LEU A 169 -0.10 -17.75 5.95
CA LEU A 169 1.27 -18.26 5.94
C LEU A 169 2.10 -17.54 7.00
N LYS A 170 3.08 -18.24 7.58
CA LYS A 170 4.03 -17.70 8.58
C LYS A 170 5.40 -18.31 8.41
N GLY A 171 6.46 -17.61 8.83
CA GLY A 171 7.83 -18.13 8.79
C GLY A 171 8.38 -18.26 7.37
N LEU A 172 9.10 -19.36 7.12
CA LEU A 172 9.74 -19.64 5.84
C LEU A 172 8.75 -19.68 4.66
N PRO A 173 7.59 -20.37 4.72
CA PRO A 173 6.59 -20.31 3.65
C PRO A 173 6.16 -18.89 3.27
N ALA A 174 5.91 -18.01 4.26
CA ALA A 174 5.56 -16.61 4.00
C ALA A 174 6.72 -15.82 3.38
N THR A 175 7.96 -16.12 3.80
CA THR A 175 9.16 -15.47 3.27
C THR A 175 9.37 -15.83 1.80
N LEU A 176 9.29 -17.13 1.46
CA LEU A 176 9.39 -17.60 0.07
C LEU A 176 8.29 -17.02 -0.80
N MET A 177 7.07 -16.89 -0.26
CA MET A 177 5.95 -16.28 -0.98
C MET A 177 6.18 -14.79 -1.28
N LYS A 178 6.84 -14.06 -0.37
CA LYS A 178 7.23 -12.67 -0.60
C LYS A 178 8.25 -12.56 -1.74
N GLU A 179 9.25 -13.44 -1.77
CA GLU A 179 10.20 -13.49 -2.89
C GLU A 179 9.52 -13.89 -4.21
N ALA A 180 8.63 -14.89 -4.18
CA ALA A 180 7.86 -15.29 -5.34
C ALA A 180 6.99 -14.14 -5.89
N SER A 181 6.38 -13.34 -5.02
CA SER A 181 5.63 -12.14 -5.40
C SER A 181 6.51 -11.09 -6.08
N ASN A 182 7.73 -10.87 -5.56
CA ASN A 182 8.72 -9.98 -6.18
C ASN A 182 9.15 -10.48 -7.56
N ILE A 183 9.47 -11.78 -7.68
CA ILE A 183 9.84 -12.42 -8.96
C ILE A 183 8.68 -12.33 -9.96
N ARG A 184 7.43 -12.52 -9.52
CA ARG A 184 6.24 -12.36 -10.36
C ARG A 184 6.16 -10.96 -10.96
N TYR A 185 6.39 -9.93 -10.15
CA TYR A 185 6.43 -8.55 -10.62
C TYR A 185 7.57 -8.32 -11.62
N LEU A 186 8.80 -8.72 -11.30
CA LEU A 186 9.96 -8.58 -12.20
C LEU A 186 9.77 -9.32 -13.52
N SER A 187 9.15 -10.50 -13.50
CA SER A 187 8.80 -11.25 -14.70
C SER A 187 7.82 -10.48 -15.57
N HIS A 188 6.81 -9.89 -14.94
CA HIS A 188 5.80 -9.11 -15.64
C HIS A 188 6.38 -7.88 -16.34
N ILE A 189 7.22 -7.11 -15.66
CA ILE A 189 7.88 -5.93 -16.24
C ILE A 189 9.12 -6.29 -17.09
N LYS A 190 9.34 -7.58 -17.40
CA LYS A 190 10.48 -8.10 -18.17
C LYS A 190 11.85 -7.73 -17.60
N ALA A 191 11.94 -7.57 -16.28
CA ALA A 191 13.12 -7.13 -15.56
C ALA A 191 13.83 -8.27 -14.80
N LEU A 192 13.59 -9.55 -15.11
CA LEU A 192 14.26 -10.68 -14.43
C LEU A 192 15.79 -10.63 -14.49
N TYR A 193 16.35 -9.97 -15.50
CA TYR A 193 17.79 -9.74 -15.61
C TYR A 193 18.36 -8.97 -14.42
N SER A 194 17.54 -8.18 -13.69
CA SER A 194 17.97 -7.45 -12.50
C SER A 194 18.29 -8.35 -11.30
N LEU A 195 18.04 -9.65 -11.39
CA LEU A 195 18.42 -10.63 -10.37
C LEU A 195 19.82 -11.22 -10.62
N ALA A 196 20.36 -11.06 -11.82
CA ALA A 196 21.64 -11.61 -12.24
C ALA A 196 22.83 -10.65 -12.00
N TYR A 197 22.55 -9.39 -11.68
CA TYR A 197 23.52 -8.32 -11.43
C TYR A 197 23.24 -7.66 -10.08
#